data_AF-A0A2K8KCJ7-F1
#
_entry.id   AF-A0A2K8KCJ7-F1
#
_cell.length_a   1.000
_cell.length_b   1.000
_cell.length_c   1.000
_cell.angle_alpha   90.00
_cell.angle_beta   90.00
_cell.angle_gamma   90.00
#
_symmetry.space_group_name_H-M   'P 1'
#
loop_
_entity.id
_entity.type
_entity.pdbx_description
1 polymer ?
#
loop_
_entity_poly.entity_id
_entity_poly.type
_entity_poly.pdbx_seq_one_letter_code
_entity_poly.pdbx_strand_id
1 'polypeptide(L)'
;MFCAKLERRYMINWAHVAELYAEFGEDAFVEVLQVFMSEVTEGLATLAAAQSPAEHRESFHFLKGAALNLGFEEVAALCDEGEIRAESRADFIEQKAQIMILFPSTFAQFEQTWRDRIALAG
;
A
#
# COMPACT_ATOMS: atom_id res chain seq x y z
N MET A 1 4.67 9.76 25.01
CA MET A 1 4.25 8.40 24.61
C MET A 1 3.54 8.36 23.24
N PHE A 2 3.77 9.33 22.34
CA PHE A 2 3.16 9.38 21.00
C PHE A 2 4.11 8.97 19.86
N CYS A 3 5.44 9.03 20.06
CA CYS A 3 6.42 8.76 18.98
C CYS A 3 6.47 7.28 18.53
N ALA A 4 6.41 6.31 19.46
CA ALA A 4 6.57 4.90 19.11
C ALA A 4 5.38 4.30 18.30
N LYS A 5 4.22 4.98 18.27
CA LYS A 5 3.05 4.53 17.48
C LYS A 5 3.11 5.01 16.02
N LEU A 6 3.90 6.03 15.71
CA LEU A 6 4.06 6.55 14.34
C LEU A 6 5.15 5.82 13.57
N GLU A 7 6.20 5.34 14.25
CA GLU A 7 7.27 4.54 13.63
C GLU A 7 6.82 3.14 13.19
N ARG A 8 5.70 2.64 13.72
CA ARG A 8 5.17 1.31 13.38
C ARG A 8 4.32 1.27 12.10
N ARG A 9 3.84 2.44 11.62
CA ARG A 9 2.79 2.56 10.58
C ARG A 9 3.21 2.19 9.16
N TYR A 10 4.49 1.87 8.98
CA TYR A 10 5.11 1.78 7.67
C TYR A 10 5.95 0.51 7.56
N MET A 11 5.41 -0.61 8.05
CA MET A 11 6.05 -1.91 7.87
C MET A 11 6.14 -2.23 6.38
N ILE A 12 7.32 -1.94 5.81
CA ILE A 12 7.70 -2.28 4.45
C ILE A 12 8.60 -3.50 4.52
N ASN A 13 8.24 -4.55 3.78
CA ASN A 13 9.05 -5.74 3.61
C ASN A 13 10.24 -5.44 2.69
N TRP A 14 11.31 -4.90 3.27
CA TRP A 14 12.51 -4.51 2.53
C TRP A 14 13.25 -5.68 1.90
N ALA A 15 13.08 -6.91 2.40
CA ALA A 15 13.65 -8.10 1.76
C ALA A 15 12.99 -8.36 0.41
N HIS A 16 11.66 -8.33 0.34
CA HIS A 16 10.90 -8.42 -0.91
C HIS A 16 11.24 -7.28 -1.88
N VAL A 17 11.39 -6.06 -1.37
CA VAL A 17 11.81 -4.91 -2.19
C VAL A 17 13.22 -5.12 -2.78
N ALA A 18 14.14 -5.70 -2.02
CA ALA A 18 15.49 -6.01 -2.50
C ALA A 18 15.49 -7.11 -3.57
N GLU A 19 14.63 -8.12 -3.44
CA GLU A 19 14.44 -9.15 -4.47
C GLU A 19 13.91 -8.53 -5.78
N LEU A 20 12.88 -7.69 -5.69
CA LEU A 20 12.37 -6.95 -6.86
C LEU A 20 13.44 -6.06 -7.49
N TYR A 21 14.18 -5.29 -6.69
CA TYR A 21 15.25 -4.44 -7.22
C TYR A 21 16.35 -5.27 -7.91
N ALA A 22 16.71 -6.42 -7.34
CA ALA A 22 17.71 -7.31 -7.93
C ALA A 22 17.24 -7.95 -9.26
N GLU A 23 15.93 -8.19 -9.41
CA GLU A 23 15.34 -8.73 -10.64
C GLU A 23 15.30 -7.69 -11.78
N PHE A 24 14.90 -6.45 -11.48
CA PHE A 24 14.67 -5.42 -12.49
C PHE A 24 15.91 -4.54 -12.75
N GLY A 25 16.78 -4.35 -11.74
CA GLY A 25 17.81 -3.31 -11.76
C GLY A 25 17.22 -1.90 -11.61
N GLU A 26 18.07 -0.89 -11.40
CA GLU A 26 17.63 0.45 -10.98
C GLU A 26 16.67 1.13 -11.96
N ASP A 27 17.04 1.22 -13.24
CA ASP A 27 16.28 1.98 -14.23
C ASP A 27 14.87 1.40 -14.42
N ALA A 28 14.77 0.07 -14.59
CA ALA A 28 13.48 -0.60 -14.74
C ALA A 28 12.66 -0.58 -13.45
N PHE A 29 13.30 -0.66 -12.28
CA PHE A 29 12.59 -0.56 -11.01
C PHE A 29 11.93 0.82 -10.84
N VAL A 30 12.63 1.91 -11.19
CA VAL A 30 12.05 3.26 -11.15
C VAL A 30 10.85 3.40 -12.07
N GLU A 31 10.93 2.89 -13.29
CA GLU A 31 9.80 2.91 -14.24
C GLU A 31 8.60 2.11 -13.70
N VAL A 32 8.84 0.92 -13.17
CA VAL A 32 7.81 0.08 -12.57
C VAL A 32 7.14 0.78 -11.39
N LEU A 33 7.91 1.42 -10.50
CA LEU A 33 7.36 2.20 -9.38
C LEU A 33 6.45 3.34 -9.84
N GLN A 34 6.80 4.03 -10.93
CA GLN A 34 5.98 5.10 -11.49
C GLN A 34 4.63 4.60 -11.99
N VAL A 35 4.59 3.43 -12.63
CA VAL A 35 3.35 2.78 -13.06
C VAL A 35 2.51 2.42 -11.84
N PHE A 36 3.09 1.77 -10.84
CA PHE A 36 2.41 1.39 -9.60
C PHE A 36 1.84 2.60 -8.86
N MET A 37 2.52 3.74 -8.85
CA MET A 37 1.99 4.98 -8.26
C MET A 37 0.71 5.45 -8.92
N SER A 38 0.68 5.44 -10.25
CA SER A 38 -0.50 5.83 -11.00
C SER A 38 -1.66 4.91 -10.65
N GLU A 39 -1.42 3.59 -10.66
CA GLU A 39 -2.42 2.58 -10.35
C GLU A 39 -2.96 2.70 -8.92
N VAL A 40 -2.09 2.91 -7.93
CA VAL A 40 -2.52 3.12 -6.53
C VAL A 40 -3.34 4.39 -6.40
N THR A 41 -2.94 5.48 -7.06
CA THR A 41 -3.68 6.75 -7.04
C THR A 41 -5.07 6.57 -7.62
N GLU A 42 -5.19 5.87 -8.75
CA GLU A 42 -6.47 5.53 -9.38
C GLU A 42 -7.31 4.60 -8.50
N GLY A 43 -6.68 3.61 -7.84
CA GLY A 43 -7.35 2.71 -6.90
C GLY A 43 -7.91 3.45 -5.68
N LEU A 44 -7.16 4.41 -5.12
CA LEU A 44 -7.62 5.25 -4.01
C LEU A 44 -8.77 6.17 -4.43
N ALA A 45 -8.71 6.75 -5.63
CA ALA A 45 -9.80 7.53 -6.19
C ALA A 45 -11.07 6.68 -6.40
N THR A 46 -10.91 5.45 -6.88
CA THR A 46 -11.99 4.48 -7.05
C THR A 46 -12.61 4.10 -5.70
N LEU A 47 -11.81 3.78 -4.69
CA LEU A 47 -12.30 3.51 -3.33
C LEU A 47 -13.06 4.72 -2.77
N ALA A 48 -12.57 5.94 -2.98
CA ALA A 48 -13.22 7.15 -2.52
C ALA A 48 -14.60 7.33 -3.16
N ALA A 49 -14.70 7.11 -4.47
CA ALA A 49 -15.92 7.29 -5.26
C ALA A 49 -16.92 6.13 -5.17
N ALA A 50 -16.51 4.95 -4.69
CA ALA A 50 -17.37 3.78 -4.55
C ALA A 50 -18.64 4.08 -3.73
N GLN A 51 -19.78 3.57 -4.20
CA GLN A 51 -21.11 3.81 -3.62
C GLN A 51 -21.80 2.52 -3.16
N SER A 52 -21.42 1.36 -3.71
CA SER A 52 -21.97 0.07 -3.29
C SER A 52 -20.97 -0.76 -2.46
N PRO A 53 -21.44 -1.70 -1.61
CA PRO A 53 -20.54 -2.63 -0.92
C PRO A 53 -19.69 -3.47 -1.88
N ALA A 54 -20.21 -3.80 -3.08
CA ALA A 54 -19.47 -4.54 -4.08
C ALA A 54 -18.29 -3.73 -4.66
N GLU A 55 -18.53 -2.46 -5.00
CA GLU A 55 -17.48 -1.55 -5.48
C GLU A 55 -16.41 -1.30 -4.41
N HIS A 56 -16.82 -1.16 -3.14
CA HIS A 56 -15.87 -1.03 -2.03
C HIS A 56 -15.02 -2.30 -1.89
N ARG A 57 -15.63 -3.48 -1.90
CA ARG A 57 -14.92 -4.76 -1.83
C ARG A 57 -13.88 -4.88 -2.96
N GLU A 58 -14.26 -4.56 -4.19
CA GLU A 58 -13.35 -4.60 -5.34
C GLU A 58 -12.19 -3.59 -5.21
N SER A 59 -12.49 -2.39 -4.73
CA SER A 59 -11.47 -1.36 -4.49
C SER A 59 -10.48 -1.76 -3.38
N PHE A 60 -10.98 -2.33 -2.27
CA PHE A 60 -10.14 -2.87 -1.21
C PHE A 60 -9.27 -4.02 -1.72
N HIS A 61 -9.85 -4.95 -2.50
CA HIS A 61 -9.12 -6.07 -3.09
C HIS A 61 -7.98 -5.61 -4.00
N PHE A 62 -8.25 -4.65 -4.87
CA PHE A 62 -7.26 -4.07 -5.76
C PHE A 62 -6.10 -3.44 -4.97
N LEU A 63 -6.42 -2.58 -4.00
CA LEU A 63 -5.42 -1.91 -3.16
C LEU A 63 -4.62 -2.89 -2.29
N LYS A 64 -5.24 -3.98 -1.84
CA LYS A 64 -4.54 -5.09 -1.17
C LYS A 64 -3.45 -5.68 -2.05
N GLY A 65 -3.79 -6.00 -3.31
CA GLY A 65 -2.84 -6.52 -4.28
C GLY A 65 -1.67 -5.58 -4.52
N ALA A 66 -1.96 -4.29 -4.73
CA ALA A 66 -0.93 -3.27 -4.91
C ALA A 66 0.00 -3.14 -3.68
N ALA A 67 -0.56 -3.14 -2.47
CA ALA A 67 0.21 -3.09 -1.24
C ALA A 67 1.12 -4.32 -1.07
N LEU A 68 0.62 -5.52 -1.35
CA LEU A 68 1.43 -6.75 -1.28
C LEU A 68 2.57 -6.75 -2.28
N ASN A 69 2.33 -6.31 -3.51
CA ASN A 69 3.36 -6.26 -4.55
C ASN A 69 4.55 -5.36 -4.15
N LEU A 70 4.32 -4.29 -3.38
CA LEU A 70 5.36 -3.39 -2.89
C LEU A 70 5.88 -3.75 -1.49
N GLY A 71 5.33 -4.80 -0.86
CA GLY A 71 5.70 -5.21 0.50
C GLY A 71 5.13 -4.32 1.61
N PHE A 72 4.06 -3.54 1.35
CA PHE A 72 3.42 -2.69 2.35
C PHE A 72 2.45 -3.49 3.23
N GLU A 73 2.99 -4.35 4.09
CA GLU A 73 2.24 -5.39 4.81
C GLU A 73 1.08 -4.83 5.67
N GLU A 74 1.29 -3.71 6.36
CA GLU A 74 0.25 -3.09 7.19
C GLU A 74 -0.89 -2.50 6.36
N VAL A 75 -0.55 -1.88 5.22
CA VAL A 75 -1.56 -1.38 4.27
C VAL A 75 -2.33 -2.54 3.68
N ALA A 76 -1.67 -3.63 3.30
CA ALA A 76 -2.29 -4.84 2.78
C ALA A 76 -3.27 -5.46 3.79
N ALA A 77 -2.87 -5.57 5.06
CA ALA A 77 -3.73 -6.09 6.12
C ALA A 77 -4.98 -5.24 6.34
N LEU A 78 -4.84 -3.91 6.28
CA LEU A 78 -5.97 -2.99 6.41
C LEU A 78 -6.93 -3.06 5.21
N CYS A 79 -6.38 -3.24 3.99
CA CYS A 79 -7.18 -3.49 2.79
C CYS A 79 -7.96 -4.81 2.91
N ASP A 80 -7.32 -5.88 3.41
CA ASP A 80 -7.95 -7.18 3.62
C ASP A 80 -9.12 -7.10 4.63
N GLU A 81 -8.93 -6.38 5.74
CA GLU A 81 -10.01 -6.16 6.70
C GLU A 81 -11.19 -5.39 6.07
N GLY A 82 -10.89 -4.35 5.27
CA GLY A 82 -11.90 -3.59 4.54
C GLY A 82 -12.67 -4.45 3.53
N GLU A 83 -11.96 -5.32 2.80
CA GLU A 83 -12.53 -6.26 1.83
C GLU A 83 -13.49 -7.24 2.51
N ILE A 84 -13.06 -7.88 3.59
CA ILE A 84 -13.87 -8.84 4.36
C ILE A 84 -15.12 -8.18 4.93
N ARG A 85 -14.98 -6.95 5.48
CA ARG A 85 -16.12 -6.20 6.01
C ARG A 85 -17.12 -5.83 4.92
N ALA A 86 -16.65 -5.39 3.76
CA ALA A 86 -17.50 -5.09 2.62
C ALA A 86 -18.25 -6.33 2.11
N GLU A 87 -17.57 -7.49 2.07
CA GLU A 87 -18.18 -8.78 1.73
C GLU A 87 -19.25 -9.20 2.74
N SER A 88 -18.98 -9.07 4.04
CA SER A 88 -19.90 -9.42 5.12
C SER A 88 -20.97 -8.35 5.39
N ARG A 89 -21.01 -7.26 4.61
CA ARG A 89 -21.89 -6.08 4.82
C ARG A 89 -21.73 -5.44 6.20
N ALA A 90 -20.56 -5.57 6.81
CA ALA A 90 -20.19 -4.84 8.02
C ALA A 90 -19.71 -3.42 7.67
N ASP A 91 -19.66 -2.55 8.67
CA ASP A 91 -19.11 -1.20 8.50
C ASP A 91 -17.58 -1.27 8.31
N PHE A 92 -17.09 -0.49 7.34
CA PHE A 92 -15.69 -0.35 6.93
C PHE A 92 -15.25 1.12 6.84
N ILE A 93 -16.00 2.06 7.42
CA ILE A 93 -15.69 3.50 7.40
C ILE A 93 -14.29 3.77 7.97
N GLU A 94 -13.91 3.08 9.04
CA GLU A 94 -12.58 3.23 9.65
C GLU A 94 -11.47 2.76 8.71
N GLN A 95 -11.62 1.56 8.12
CA GLN A 95 -10.65 1.00 7.18
C GLN A 95 -10.48 1.91 5.96
N LYS A 96 -11.59 2.37 5.38
CA LYS A 96 -11.58 3.31 4.26
C LYS A 96 -10.84 4.59 4.64
N ALA A 97 -11.19 5.21 5.77
CA ALA A 97 -10.55 6.45 6.22
C ALA A 97 -9.04 6.27 6.49
N GLN A 98 -8.65 5.16 7.10
CA GLN A 98 -7.25 4.86 7.38
C GLN A 98 -6.45 4.60 6.08
N ILE A 99 -6.98 3.85 5.11
CA ILE A 99 -6.31 3.61 3.82
C ILE A 99 -6.05 4.92 3.07
N MET A 100 -7.01 5.83 3.05
CA MET A 100 -6.88 7.14 2.39
C MET A 100 -5.75 8.00 2.98
N ILE A 101 -5.31 7.72 4.20
CA ILE A 101 -4.21 8.42 4.88
C ILE A 101 -2.91 7.60 4.78
N LEU A 102 -2.99 6.32 5.08
CA LEU A 102 -1.84 5.47 5.30
C LEU A 102 -1.15 5.10 3.99
N PHE A 103 -1.91 4.79 2.94
CA PHE A 103 -1.34 4.38 1.66
C PHE A 103 -0.46 5.49 1.06
N PRO A 104 -0.95 6.74 0.88
CA PRO A 104 -0.11 7.82 0.34
C PRO A 104 1.11 8.11 1.22
N SER A 105 0.95 8.04 2.54
CA SER A 105 2.05 8.32 3.49
C SER A 105 3.14 7.25 3.44
N THR A 106 2.73 5.97 3.36
CA THR A 106 3.65 4.83 3.22
C THR A 106 4.42 4.93 1.91
N PHE A 107 3.71 5.28 0.83
CA PHE A 107 4.30 5.46 -0.48
C PHE A 107 5.34 6.60 -0.47
N ALA A 108 4.99 7.77 0.06
CA ALA A 108 5.90 8.90 0.14
C ALA A 108 7.16 8.58 0.95
N GLN A 109 7.04 7.79 2.03
CA GLN A 109 8.21 7.34 2.79
C GLN A 109 9.04 6.34 1.99
N PHE A 110 8.40 5.40 1.30
CA PHE A 110 9.08 4.42 0.46
C PHE A 110 9.94 5.12 -0.61
N GLU A 111 9.37 6.08 -1.35
CA GLU A 111 10.09 6.85 -2.37
C GLU A 111 11.35 7.55 -1.84
N GLN A 112 11.26 8.09 -0.63
CA GLN A 112 12.36 8.81 0.01
C GLN A 112 13.47 7.89 0.53
N THR A 113 13.15 6.62 0.80
CA THR A 113 14.04 5.76 1.59
C THR A 113 14.53 4.52 0.84
N TRP A 114 13.88 4.09 -0.24
CA TRP A 114 14.18 2.79 -0.84
C TRP A 114 15.63 2.68 -1.35
N ARG A 115 16.19 3.74 -1.94
CA ARG A 115 17.59 3.73 -2.42
C ARG A 115 18.58 3.49 -1.28
N ASP A 116 18.44 4.23 -0.19
CA ASP A 116 19.29 4.09 0.98
C ASP A 116 19.10 2.70 1.63
N ARG A 117 17.87 2.20 1.67
CA ARG A 117 17.55 0.88 2.22
C ARG A 117 18.13 -0.27 1.41
N ILE A 118 18.06 -0.19 0.08
CA ILE A 118 18.70 -1.16 -0.82
C ILE A 118 20.22 -1.11 -0.69
N ALA A 119 20.81 0.08 -0.65
CA ALA A 119 22.27 0.23 -0.49
C ALA A 119 22.80 -0.32 0.85
N LEU A 120 22.00 -0.28 1.91
CA LEU A 120 22.35 -0.86 3.22
C LEU A 120 22.15 -2.38 3.31
N ALA A 121 21.43 -2.97 2.36
CA ALA A 121 21.14 -4.41 2.33
C ALA A 121 22.16 -5.22 1.51
N GLY A 122 22.96 -4.56 0.67
CA GLY A 122 24.08 -5.13 -0.08
C GLY A 122 25.42 -4.98 0.63
#